data_AF-A0A3S1HJY8-F1
#
_entry.id   AF-A0A3S1HJY8-F1
#
_cell.length_a   1.000
_cell.length_b   1.000
_cell.length_c   1.000
_cell.angle_alpha   90.00
_cell.angle_beta   90.00
_cell.angle_gamma   90.00
#
_symmetry.space_group_name_H-M   'P 1'
#
loop_
_entity.id
_entity.type
_entity.pdbx_description
1 polymer ?
#
loop_
_entity_poly.entity_id
_entity_poly.type
_entity_poly.pdbx_seq_one_letter_code
_entity_poly.pdbx_strand_id
1 'polypeptide(L)'
;EETEKVLKVYFDAQPDRRFIDGYLKQVSDWAETHGIARERIIMGEFGALRTDARYTAAPNPDRARYIADVRQSAEAAGFPWAFWDLFDGMGMMDDTTRALDPAMVEALGLRMPRA
;
A
#
# COMPACT_ATOMS: atom_id res chain seq x y z
N GLU A 1 23.83 -17.32 -5.86
CA GLU A 1 22.83 -18.41 -6.03
C GLU A 1 21.45 -18.07 -5.45
N GLU A 2 21.19 -18.10 -4.14
CA GLU A 2 19.80 -17.85 -3.64
C GLU A 2 19.35 -16.38 -3.80
N THR A 3 20.22 -15.40 -3.56
CA THR A 3 19.86 -13.98 -3.76
C THR A 3 19.49 -13.68 -5.21
N GLU A 4 20.25 -14.21 -6.18
CA GLU A 4 19.97 -14.02 -7.61
C GLU A 4 18.66 -14.70 -8.03
N LYS A 5 18.39 -15.89 -7.48
CA LYS A 5 17.13 -16.61 -7.70
C LYS A 5 15.93 -15.82 -7.18
N VAL A 6 16.00 -15.28 -5.97
CA VAL A 6 14.94 -14.45 -5.38
C VAL A 6 14.75 -13.15 -6.16
N LEU A 7 15.84 -12.48 -6.56
CA LEU A 7 15.77 -11.28 -7.40
C LEU A 7 15.13 -11.59 -8.75
N LYS A 8 15.48 -12.72 -9.38
CA LYS A 8 14.86 -13.15 -10.64
C LYS A 8 13.36 -13.36 -10.46
N VAL A 9 12.94 -14.07 -9.42
CA VAL A 9 11.52 -14.27 -9.10
C VAL A 9 10.81 -12.92 -8.90
N TYR A 10 11.44 -11.99 -8.17
CA TYR A 10 10.89 -10.67 -7.94
C TYR A 10 10.72 -9.86 -9.24
N PHE A 11 11.73 -9.82 -10.10
CA PHE A 11 11.65 -9.07 -11.36
C PHE A 11 10.71 -9.73 -12.37
N ASP A 12 10.71 -11.06 -12.45
CA ASP A 12 9.79 -11.81 -13.33
C ASP A 12 8.32 -11.59 -12.92
N ALA A 13 8.07 -11.41 -11.62
CA ALA A 13 6.74 -11.12 -11.09
C ALA A 13 6.18 -9.76 -11.53
N GLN A 14 7.02 -8.85 -12.04
CA GLN A 14 6.64 -7.48 -12.44
C GLN A 14 5.75 -6.82 -11.37
N PRO A 15 6.31 -6.45 -10.20
CA PRO A 15 5.56 -5.98 -9.04
C PRO A 15 5.04 -4.53 -9.22
N ASP A 16 4.33 -4.30 -10.32
CA ASP A 16 3.57 -3.11 -10.64
C ASP A 16 2.12 -3.25 -10.16
N ARG A 17 1.26 -2.31 -10.53
CA ARG A 17 -0.16 -2.33 -10.17
C ARG A 17 -0.88 -3.63 -10.56
N ARG A 18 -0.54 -4.27 -11.69
CA ARG A 18 -1.19 -5.51 -12.13
C ARG A 18 -0.91 -6.66 -11.17
N PHE A 19 0.27 -6.65 -10.56
CA PHE A 19 0.62 -7.61 -9.51
C PHE A 19 -0.31 -7.46 -8.31
N ILE A 20 -0.55 -6.23 -7.86
CA ILE A 20 -1.50 -5.90 -6.78
C ILE A 20 -2.93 -6.32 -7.15
N ASP A 21 -3.39 -5.93 -8.34
CA ASP A 21 -4.72 -6.28 -8.85
C ASP A 21 -4.94 -7.80 -8.86
N GLY A 22 -3.90 -8.57 -9.21
CA GLY A 22 -3.94 -10.03 -9.22
C GLY A 22 -4.22 -10.65 -7.83
N TYR A 23 -3.64 -10.10 -6.76
CA TYR A 23 -3.93 -10.56 -5.39
C TYR A 23 -5.32 -10.17 -4.94
N LEU A 24 -5.75 -8.94 -5.20
CA LEU A 24 -7.09 -8.49 -4.81
C LEU A 24 -8.19 -9.22 -5.61
N LYS A 25 -7.89 -9.63 -6.84
CA LYS A 25 -8.76 -10.51 -7.62
C LYS A 25 -8.93 -11.87 -6.96
N GLN A 26 -7.86 -12.49 -6.43
CA GLN A 26 -7.99 -13.77 -5.72
C GLN A 26 -8.94 -13.65 -4.52
N VAL A 27 -8.86 -12.54 -3.78
CA VAL A 27 -9.79 -12.26 -2.67
C VAL A 27 -11.22 -12.06 -3.18
N SER A 28 -11.40 -11.35 -4.30
CA SER A 28 -12.71 -11.15 -4.93
C SER A 28 -13.33 -12.47 -5.40
N ASP A 29 -12.56 -13.33 -6.06
CA ASP A 29 -13.01 -14.65 -6.54
C ASP A 29 -13.41 -15.55 -5.36
N TRP A 30 -12.63 -15.51 -4.28
CA TRP A 30 -12.97 -16.20 -3.04
C TRP A 30 -14.28 -15.67 -2.44
N ALA A 31 -14.45 -14.35 -2.38
CA ALA A 31 -15.66 -13.71 -1.87
C ALA A 31 -16.91 -14.13 -2.64
N GLU A 32 -16.82 -14.12 -3.99
CA GLU A 32 -17.89 -14.55 -4.89
C GLU A 32 -18.26 -16.02 -4.66
N THR A 33 -17.26 -16.89 -4.54
CA THR A 33 -17.47 -18.33 -4.25
C THR A 33 -18.23 -18.55 -2.93
N HIS A 34 -18.08 -17.63 -1.97
CA HIS A 34 -18.69 -17.74 -0.64
C HIS A 34 -19.91 -16.82 -0.45
N GLY A 35 -20.35 -16.11 -1.49
CA GLY A 35 -21.48 -15.17 -1.40
C GLY A 35 -21.24 -13.98 -0.46
N ILE A 36 -19.98 -13.57 -0.30
CA ILE A 36 -19.58 -12.43 0.54
C ILE A 36 -19.55 -11.18 -0.35
N ALA A 37 -20.37 -10.20 0.00
CA ALA A 37 -20.36 -8.90 -0.68
C ALA A 37 -19.01 -8.19 -0.47
N ARG A 38 -18.45 -7.59 -1.51
CA ARG A 38 -17.07 -7.07 -1.51
C ARG A 38 -16.88 -5.96 -0.47
N GLU A 39 -17.89 -5.15 -0.24
CA GLU A 39 -17.93 -4.11 0.78
C GLU A 39 -17.81 -4.63 2.23
N ARG A 40 -17.97 -5.94 2.43
CA ARG A 40 -17.78 -6.62 3.73
C ARG A 40 -16.35 -7.13 3.93
N ILE A 41 -15.46 -6.93 2.97
CA ILE A 41 -14.04 -7.31 3.02
C ILE A 41 -13.21 -6.06 3.22
N ILE A 42 -12.56 -5.95 4.36
CA ILE A 42 -11.72 -4.81 4.70
C ILE A 42 -10.26 -5.20 4.48
N MET A 43 -9.55 -4.44 3.65
CA MET A 43 -8.08 -4.48 3.60
C MET A 43 -7.55 -3.71 4.81
N GLY A 44 -7.39 -4.42 5.93
CA GLY A 44 -7.15 -3.82 7.24
C GLY A 44 -5.78 -3.18 7.41
N GLU A 45 -4.78 -3.62 6.65
CA GLU A 45 -3.43 -3.05 6.69
C GLU A 45 -2.79 -3.09 5.30
N PHE A 46 -2.17 -1.97 4.94
CA PHE A 46 -1.23 -1.87 3.84
C PHE A 46 -0.30 -0.69 4.12
N GLY A 47 0.96 -0.81 3.69
CA GLY A 47 2.00 0.13 4.04
C GLY A 47 3.30 -0.17 3.33
N ALA A 48 4.22 0.78 3.37
CA ALA A 48 5.59 0.59 2.89
C ALA A 48 6.53 1.40 3.78
N LEU A 49 7.69 0.80 4.08
CA LEU A 49 8.71 1.43 4.91
C LEU A 49 9.26 2.68 4.24
N ARG A 50 9.52 3.72 5.03
CA ARG A 50 10.39 4.84 4.64
C ARG A 50 11.83 4.54 5.07
N THR A 51 12.77 5.17 4.39
CA THR A 51 14.16 5.21 4.86
C THR A 51 14.24 6.09 6.09
N ASP A 52 14.75 5.55 7.19
CA ASP A 52 15.00 6.26 8.45
C ASP A 52 16.34 5.79 9.06
N ALA A 53 16.61 6.16 10.31
CA ALA A 53 17.84 5.74 11.00
C ALA A 53 17.93 4.22 11.26
N ARG A 54 16.80 3.50 11.22
CA ARG A 54 16.68 2.06 11.50
C ARG A 54 16.65 1.23 10.22
N TYR A 55 16.12 1.78 9.13
CA TYR A 55 15.86 1.03 7.89
C TYR A 55 16.29 1.81 6.64
N THR A 56 16.87 1.09 5.68
CA THR A 56 17.03 1.57 4.30
C THR A 56 15.91 0.98 3.45
N ALA A 57 15.02 1.83 2.95
CA ALA A 57 13.88 1.44 2.13
C ALA A 57 13.88 2.17 0.77
N ALA A 58 12.81 2.00 0.00
CA ALA A 58 12.63 2.68 -1.27
C ALA A 58 12.57 4.22 -1.09
N PRO A 59 12.95 5.00 -2.12
CA PRO A 59 12.73 6.44 -2.15
C PRO A 59 11.25 6.81 -1.91
N ASN A 60 11.00 7.94 -1.25
CA ASN A 60 9.63 8.34 -0.90
C ASN A 60 8.67 8.44 -2.10
N PRO A 61 9.09 8.88 -3.32
CA PRO A 61 8.22 8.87 -4.49
C PRO A 61 7.75 7.46 -4.91
N ASP A 62 8.61 6.44 -4.75
CA ASP A 62 8.26 5.06 -5.07
C ASP A 62 7.30 4.49 -4.03
N ARG A 63 7.52 4.83 -2.75
CA ARG A 63 6.59 4.53 -1.66
C ARG A 63 5.21 5.14 -1.91
N ALA A 64 5.14 6.44 -2.23
CA ALA A 64 3.87 7.11 -2.50
C ALA A 64 3.14 6.50 -3.71
N ARG A 65 3.87 6.15 -4.78
CA ARG A 65 3.30 5.46 -5.95
C ARG A 65 2.71 4.10 -5.56
N TYR A 66 3.46 3.29 -4.81
CA TYR A 66 2.98 1.99 -4.35
C TYR A 66 1.70 2.12 -3.51
N ILE A 67 1.65 3.06 -2.57
CA ILE A 67 0.46 3.29 -1.74
C ILE A 67 -0.74 3.73 -2.57
N ALA A 68 -0.52 4.60 -3.56
CA ALA A 68 -1.58 5.00 -4.49
C ALA A 68 -2.11 3.82 -5.29
N ASP A 69 -1.23 2.96 -5.82
CA ASP A 69 -1.62 1.75 -6.55
C ASP A 69 -2.44 0.80 -5.67
N VAL A 70 -1.97 0.49 -4.46
CA VAL A 70 -2.69 -0.40 -3.52
C VAL A 70 -4.06 0.16 -3.15
N ARG A 71 -4.14 1.45 -2.79
CA ARG A 71 -5.43 2.10 -2.49
C ARG A 71 -6.39 2.00 -3.68
N GLN A 72 -5.95 2.42 -4.86
CA GLN A 72 -6.82 2.47 -6.04
C GLN A 72 -7.26 1.07 -6.47
N SER A 73 -6.41 0.06 -6.32
CA SER A 73 -6.76 -1.32 -6.59
C SER A 73 -7.78 -1.86 -5.58
N ALA A 74 -7.67 -1.52 -4.29
CA ALA A 74 -8.68 -1.87 -3.29
C ALA A 74 -10.03 -1.19 -3.57
N GLU A 75 -10.03 0.09 -3.91
CA GLU A 75 -11.24 0.83 -4.30
C GLU A 75 -11.88 0.23 -5.55
N ALA A 76 -11.10 -0.11 -6.57
CA ALA A 76 -11.59 -0.76 -7.78
C ALA A 76 -12.16 -2.16 -7.52
N ALA A 77 -11.61 -2.88 -6.54
CA ALA A 77 -12.15 -4.16 -6.07
C ALA A 77 -13.42 -3.99 -5.22
N GLY A 78 -13.70 -2.79 -4.70
CA GLY A 78 -14.84 -2.52 -3.80
C GLY A 78 -14.55 -2.80 -2.33
N PHE A 79 -13.27 -2.87 -1.95
CA PHE A 79 -12.84 -3.14 -0.58
C PHE A 79 -12.59 -1.83 0.18
N PRO A 80 -13.25 -1.59 1.34
CA PRO A 80 -12.78 -0.62 2.30
C PRO A 80 -11.34 -0.92 2.76
N TRP A 81 -10.60 0.11 3.15
CA TRP A 81 -9.20 -0.02 3.50
C TRP A 81 -8.83 0.79 4.74
N ALA A 82 -7.78 0.35 5.43
CA ALA A 82 -7.13 1.09 6.51
C ALA A 82 -5.61 1.09 6.28
N PHE A 83 -5.03 2.29 6.29
CA PHE A 83 -3.59 2.48 6.06
C PHE A 83 -2.81 2.18 7.35
N TRP A 84 -1.74 1.41 7.22
CA TRP A 84 -0.76 1.20 8.28
C TRP A 84 0.50 2.01 7.94
N ASP A 85 0.80 3.09 8.65
CA ASP A 85 0.13 3.62 9.85
C ASP A 85 0.26 5.14 9.97
N LEU A 86 -0.09 5.70 11.13
CA LEU A 86 -0.05 7.15 11.32
C LEU A 86 1.38 7.66 11.56
N PHE A 87 2.25 6.86 12.20
CA PHE A 87 3.53 7.27 12.78
C PHE A 87 4.66 6.29 12.44
N ASP A 88 5.86 6.42 13.01
CA ASP A 88 6.90 5.39 12.93
C ASP A 88 7.47 5.16 11.50
N GLY A 89 8.04 3.99 11.23
CA GLY A 89 8.74 3.64 9.98
C GLY A 89 7.83 3.49 8.75
N MET A 90 6.51 3.38 8.92
CA MET A 90 5.54 3.32 7.83
C MET A 90 4.59 4.53 7.81
N GLY A 91 4.73 5.42 8.78
CA GLY A 91 3.83 6.54 9.03
C GLY A 91 3.66 7.54 7.91
N MET A 92 2.47 8.15 7.87
CA MET A 92 2.21 9.35 7.07
C MET A 92 2.42 10.67 7.84
N MET A 93 2.77 10.61 9.13
CA MET A 93 3.02 11.77 9.97
C MET A 93 4.40 11.66 10.63
N ASP A 94 5.10 12.78 10.73
CA ASP A 94 6.32 12.89 11.50
C ASP A 94 6.06 12.78 13.01
N ASP A 95 6.84 11.95 13.71
CA ASP A 95 6.61 11.63 15.12
C ASP A 95 6.84 12.82 16.06
N THR A 96 7.71 13.76 15.66
CA THR A 96 8.13 14.88 16.49
C THR A 96 7.31 16.13 16.19
N THR A 97 7.31 16.57 14.95
CA THR A 97 6.66 17.79 14.47
C THR A 97 5.16 17.62 14.25
N ARG A 98 4.68 16.37 14.15
CA ARG A 98 3.30 16.03 13.75
C ARG A 98 2.91 16.55 12.37
N ALA A 99 3.90 16.89 11.54
CA ALA A 99 3.66 17.28 10.16
C ALA A 99 3.24 16.05 9.33
N LEU A 100 2.17 16.20 8.55
CA LEU A 100 1.74 15.20 7.58
C LEU A 100 2.67 15.22 6.36
N ASP A 101 3.01 14.05 5.84
CA ASP A 101 3.68 13.90 4.54
C ASP A 101 2.67 14.17 3.42
N PRO A 102 2.83 15.28 2.66
CA PRO A 102 1.87 15.65 1.61
C PRO A 102 1.76 14.60 0.51
N ALA A 103 2.86 13.91 0.18
CA ALA A 103 2.84 12.88 -0.87
C ALA A 103 2.02 11.66 -0.43
N MET A 104 2.05 11.33 0.86
CA MET A 104 1.24 10.25 1.42
C MET A 104 -0.24 10.61 1.54
N VAL A 105 -0.53 11.84 1.95
CA VAL A 105 -1.91 12.36 1.97
C VAL A 105 -2.52 12.29 0.56
N GLU A 106 -1.78 12.71 -0.46
CA GLU A 106 -2.20 12.61 -1.87
C GLU A 106 -2.36 11.15 -2.32
N ALA A 107 -1.38 10.29 -2.04
CA ALA A 107 -1.43 8.87 -2.41
C ALA A 107 -2.66 8.16 -1.83
N LEU A 108 -3.03 8.52 -0.59
CA LEU A 108 -4.21 8.02 0.10
C LEU A 108 -5.54 8.64 -0.39
N GLY A 109 -5.52 9.52 -1.39
CA GLY A 109 -6.71 10.20 -1.91
C GLY A 109 -7.32 11.19 -0.92
N LEU A 110 -6.56 11.59 0.10
CA LEU A 110 -6.98 12.52 1.14
C LEU A 110 -6.64 13.96 0.74
N ARG A 111 -7.08 14.92 1.54
CA ARG A 111 -6.78 16.34 1.36
C ARG A 111 -6.02 16.86 2.56
N MET A 112 -4.99 17.65 2.30
CA MET A 112 -4.30 18.37 3.37
C MET A 112 -5.28 19.26 4.14
N PRO A 113 -5.17 19.33 5.48
CA PRO A 113 -5.96 20.27 6.27
C PRO A 113 -5.61 21.71 5.84
N ARG A 114 -6.60 22.60 5.86
CA ARG A 114 -6.36 24.03 5.65
C ARG A 114 -5.63 24.59 6.87
N ALA A 115 -4.70 25.52 6.62
CA ALA A 115 -4.01 26.28 7.65
C ALA A 115 -4.96 27.22 8.41
#